data_AF-A0A7J8Y8G0-F1
#
_entry.id   AF-A0A7J8Y8G0-F1
#
_cell.length_a   1.000
_cell.length_b   1.000
_cell.length_c   1.000
_cell.angle_alpha   90.00
_cell.angle_beta   90.00
_cell.angle_gamma   90.00
#
_symmetry.space_group_name_H-M   'P 1'
#
loop_
_entity.id
_entity.type
_entity.pdbx_description
1 polymer ?
#
loop_
_entity_poly.entity_id
_entity_poly.type
_entity_poly.pdbx_seq_one_letter_code
_entity_poly.pdbx_strand_id
1 'polypeptide(L)'
;MEPQHQHQQPHPNDDNTSGGSGKGSFLCRQSSTRWTPTTDQIRILKDLYYNNGVRSPSADQIQRISARLRQYGKIEGKNVFYWFQNHKA
;
A
#
# COMPACT_ATOMS: atom_id res chain seq x y z
N MET A 1 -10.02 -10.02 -44.89
CA MET A 1 -8.62 -9.53 -44.90
C MET A 1 -8.12 -9.64 -43.47
N GLU A 2 -7.52 -10.77 -43.15
CA GLU A 2 -7.00 -11.09 -41.82
C GLU A 2 -5.49 -11.28 -41.99
N PRO A 3 -4.61 -10.47 -41.37
CA PRO A 3 -3.19 -10.72 -41.42
C PRO A 3 -2.74 -11.47 -40.17
N GLN A 4 -2.10 -12.62 -40.43
CA GLN A 4 -1.00 -13.29 -39.72
C GLN A 4 -0.83 -13.08 -38.21
N HIS A 5 -0.63 -14.17 -37.46
CA HIS A 5 0.61 -14.30 -36.69
C HIS A 5 1.11 -15.76 -36.64
N GLN A 6 2.37 -15.90 -37.03
CA GLN A 6 3.10 -17.13 -37.28
C GLN A 6 3.85 -17.60 -36.02
N HIS A 7 4.03 -18.92 -35.95
CA HIS A 7 4.61 -19.73 -34.88
C HIS A 7 5.91 -19.18 -34.24
N GLN A 8 5.95 -19.24 -32.90
CA GLN A 8 7.15 -19.06 -32.07
C GLN A 8 7.95 -20.36 -31.99
N GLN A 9 9.28 -20.25 -32.16
CA GLN A 9 10.26 -21.32 -31.95
C GLN A 9 10.58 -21.50 -30.45
N PRO A 10 10.92 -22.71 -29.98
CA PRO A 10 11.27 -22.96 -28.58
C PRO A 10 12.74 -22.60 -28.29
N HIS A 11 12.97 -21.84 -27.23
CA HIS A 11 14.27 -21.70 -26.55
C HIS A 11 14.55 -22.91 -25.63
N PRO A 12 15.73 -23.54 -25.66
CA PRO A 12 16.13 -24.47 -24.62
C PRO A 12 16.65 -23.70 -23.40
N ASN A 13 16.16 -24.06 -22.22
CA ASN A 13 16.68 -23.59 -20.94
C ASN A 13 17.99 -24.33 -20.66
N ASP A 14 19.09 -23.58 -20.54
CA ASP A 14 20.35 -24.09 -20.01
C ASP A 14 20.86 -23.23 -18.86
N ASP A 15 21.48 -23.95 -17.94
CA ASP A 15 22.29 -23.54 -16.80
C ASP A 15 21.62 -23.04 -15.51
N ASN A 16 21.37 -24.02 -14.65
CA ASN A 16 21.33 -23.92 -13.20
C ASN A 16 22.74 -23.63 -12.68
N THR A 17 23.07 -22.35 -12.44
CA THR A 17 24.22 -21.98 -11.60
C THR A 17 23.76 -21.62 -10.19
N SER A 18 24.02 -22.57 -9.31
CA SER A 18 24.13 -22.49 -7.86
C SER A 18 24.83 -21.23 -7.32
N GLY A 19 24.38 -20.76 -6.15
CA GLY A 19 25.26 -20.14 -5.17
C GLY A 19 24.78 -18.80 -4.61
N GLY A 20 24.29 -18.80 -3.36
CA GLY A 20 24.04 -17.55 -2.66
C GLY A 20 23.27 -17.69 -1.35
N SER A 21 23.88 -18.32 -0.33
CA SER A 21 23.40 -18.23 1.05
C SER A 21 23.47 -16.79 1.56
N GLY A 22 22.38 -16.05 1.42
CA GLY A 22 22.16 -14.76 2.06
C GLY A 22 21.20 -14.91 3.23
N LYS A 23 21.75 -15.03 4.44
CA LYS A 23 21.03 -14.79 5.69
C LYS A 23 20.32 -13.43 5.60
N GLY A 24 19.01 -13.48 5.45
CA GLY A 24 18.15 -12.30 5.39
C GLY A 24 16.78 -12.70 5.86
N SER A 25 16.66 -12.92 7.17
CA SER A 25 15.39 -12.91 7.89
C SER A 25 14.71 -11.56 7.70
N PHE A 26 14.20 -11.28 6.49
CA PHE A 26 13.15 -10.30 6.31
C PHE A 26 11.85 -10.99 6.68
N LEU A 27 11.74 -11.22 7.99
CA LEU A 27 10.51 -11.33 8.76
C LEU A 27 9.27 -11.36 7.86
N CYS A 28 8.87 -12.57 7.48
CA CYS A 28 7.49 -12.99 7.32
C CYS A 28 6.54 -11.80 7.12
N ARG A 29 6.63 -11.10 5.96
CA ARG A 29 5.92 -9.83 5.62
C ARG A 29 4.88 -9.53 6.69
N GLN A 30 5.30 -8.86 7.78
CA GLN A 30 4.54 -8.75 9.03
C GLN A 30 3.11 -8.54 8.61
N SER A 31 2.29 -9.59 8.79
CA SER A 31 1.00 -9.75 8.13
C SER A 31 0.34 -8.39 8.11
N SER A 32 0.27 -7.78 6.92
CA SER A 32 -0.27 -6.43 6.77
C SER A 32 -1.73 -6.58 7.11
N THR A 33 -2.01 -6.50 8.41
CA THR A 33 -3.32 -6.73 8.98
C THR A 33 -4.13 -5.64 8.34
N ARG A 34 -4.95 -6.03 7.39
CA ARG A 34 -5.71 -5.12 6.57
C ARG A 34 -6.42 -4.20 7.54
N TRP A 35 -6.08 -2.93 7.50
CA TRP A 35 -6.61 -1.99 8.47
C TRP A 35 -8.12 -1.90 8.25
N THR A 36 -8.87 -2.29 9.27
CA THR A 36 -10.32 -2.13 9.30
C THR A 36 -10.59 -0.80 10.01
N PRO A 37 -10.89 0.27 9.27
CA PRO A 37 -11.12 1.58 9.86
C PRO A 37 -12.39 1.56 10.71
N THR A 38 -12.34 2.18 11.89
CA THR A 38 -13.55 2.38 12.71
C THR A 38 -14.39 3.53 12.17
N THR A 39 -15.67 3.56 12.53
CA THR A 39 -16.59 4.61 12.08
C THR A 39 -16.08 6.01 12.43
N ASP A 40 -15.52 6.20 13.63
CA ASP A 40 -14.96 7.48 14.05
C ASP A 40 -13.67 7.85 13.31
N GLN A 41 -12.82 6.86 13.01
CA GLN A 41 -11.64 7.10 12.16
C GLN A 41 -12.04 7.58 10.77
N ILE A 42 -13.05 6.96 10.15
CA ILE A 42 -13.57 7.38 8.85
C ILE A 42 -14.17 8.78 8.91
N ARG A 43 -14.97 9.09 9.93
CA ARG A 43 -15.59 10.43 10.09
C ARG A 43 -14.53 11.52 10.13
N ILE A 44 -13.47 11.35 10.93
CA ILE A 44 -12.39 12.34 11.05
C ILE A 44 -11.61 12.47 9.74
N LEU A 45 -11.29 11.36 9.06
CA LEU A 45 -10.61 11.41 7.76
C LEU A 45 -11.43 12.13 6.70
N LYS A 46 -12.74 11.86 6.65
CA LYS A 46 -13.69 12.55 5.76
C LYS A 46 -13.79 14.03 6.08
N ASP A 47 -13.88 14.40 7.36
CA ASP A 47 -13.90 15.81 7.79
C ASP A 47 -12.62 16.55 7.34
N LEU A 48 -11.45 15.94 7.53
CA LEU A 48 -10.19 16.49 7.03
C LEU A 48 -10.18 16.67 5.52
N TYR A 49 -10.73 15.72 4.77
CA TYR A 49 -10.74 15.76 3.31
C TYR A 49 -11.76 16.76 2.74
N TYR A 50 -13.02 16.67 3.17
CA TYR A 50 -14.14 17.45 2.61
C TYR A 50 -14.28 18.83 3.25
N ASN A 51 -14.09 18.95 4.57
CA ASN A 51 -14.32 20.21 5.28
C ASN A 51 -13.04 21.05 5.37
N ASN A 52 -11.91 20.41 5.68
CA ASN A 52 -10.62 21.12 5.78
C ASN A 52 -9.83 21.17 4.45
N GLY A 53 -10.34 20.52 3.39
CA GLY A 53 -9.72 20.53 2.06
C GLY A 53 -8.36 19.82 1.97
N VAL A 54 -8.01 18.98 2.95
CA VAL A 54 -6.72 18.28 2.98
C VAL A 54 -6.75 17.15 1.96
N ARG A 55 -6.17 17.35 0.78
CA ARG A 55 -6.08 16.30 -0.25
C ARG A 55 -4.74 15.57 -0.22
N SER A 56 -3.65 16.29 0.04
CA SER A 56 -2.28 15.76 0.04
C SER A 56 -1.59 16.13 1.35
N PRO A 57 -1.84 15.39 2.45
CA PRO A 57 -1.18 15.66 3.72
C PRO A 57 0.32 15.40 3.64
N SER A 58 1.12 16.25 4.29
CA SER A 58 2.56 16.05 4.47
C SER A 58 2.86 14.89 5.43
N ALA A 59 4.12 14.44 5.48
CA ALA A 59 4.53 13.37 6.40
C ALA A 59 4.21 13.70 7.88
N ASP A 60 4.47 14.94 8.30
CA ASP A 60 4.12 15.41 9.65
C ASP A 60 2.62 15.41 9.90
N GLN A 61 1.82 15.81 8.90
CA GLN A 61 0.35 15.77 9.01
C GLN A 61 -0.14 14.33 9.11
N ILE A 62 0.40 13.41 8.31
CA ILE A 62 0.09 11.97 8.38
C ILE A 62 0.39 11.43 9.78
N GLN A 63 1.56 11.76 10.35
CA GLN A 63 1.90 11.34 11.71
C GLN A 63 0.92 11.90 12.74
N ARG A 64 0.62 13.21 12.70
CA ARG A 64 -0.33 13.87 13.60
C ARG A 64 -1.75 13.28 13.50
N ILE A 65 -2.24 13.07 12.28
CA ILE A 65 -3.54 12.45 12.02
C ILE A 65 -3.55 11.02 12.57
N SER A 66 -2.52 10.23 12.28
CA SER A 66 -2.45 8.85 12.77
C SER A 66 -2.41 8.78 14.31
N ALA A 67 -1.66 9.68 14.97
CA ALA A 67 -1.60 9.78 16.41
C ALA A 67 -2.97 10.14 17.01
N ARG A 68 -3.68 11.11 16.41
CA ARG A 68 -5.06 11.45 16.80
C ARG A 68 -6.01 10.26 16.61
N LEU A 69 -5.93 9.56 15.48
CA LEU A 69 -6.82 8.45 15.15
C LEU A 69 -6.58 7.19 15.97
N ARG A 70 -5.40 7.06 16.57
CA ARG A 70 -4.99 5.92 17.41
C ARG A 70 -5.79 5.80 18.70
N GLN A 71 -6.43 6.88 19.17
CA GLN A 71 -7.36 6.84 20.29
C GLN A 71 -8.68 6.09 19.97
N TYR A 72 -9.04 5.99 18.69
CA TYR A 72 -10.29 5.36 18.22
C TYR A 72 -10.06 3.93 17.66
N GLY A 73 -8.83 3.42 17.70
CA GLY A 73 -8.48 2.09 17.19
C GLY A 73 -7.06 2.01 16.63
N LYS A 74 -6.59 0.80 16.32
CA LYS A 74 -5.26 0.57 15.73
C LYS A 74 -5.18 1.19 14.34
N ILE A 75 -4.21 2.09 14.15
CA ILE A 75 -3.93 2.73 12.87
C ILE A 75 -2.42 3.01 12.77
N GLU A 76 -1.91 3.01 11.55
CA GLU A 76 -0.52 3.35 11.21
C GLU A 76 -0.52 4.49 10.18
N GLY A 77 0.58 5.24 10.09
CA GLY A 77 0.70 6.34 9.14
C GLY A 77 0.43 5.93 7.68
N LYS A 78 0.85 4.72 7.29
CA LYS A 78 0.61 4.17 5.94
C LYS A 78 -0.89 4.07 5.61
N ASN A 79 -1.73 3.76 6.61
CA ASN A 79 -3.17 3.65 6.41
C ASN A 79 -3.80 5.02 6.11
N VAL A 80 -3.35 6.06 6.81
CA VAL A 80 -3.77 7.44 6.55
C VAL A 80 -3.32 7.86 5.15
N PHE A 81 -2.05 7.64 4.81
CA PHE A 81 -1.52 7.92 3.47
C PHE A 81 -2.35 7.25 2.36
N TYR A 82 -2.59 5.94 2.46
CA TYR A 82 -3.37 5.22 1.46
C TYR A 82 -4.84 5.65 1.42
N TRP A 83 -5.44 6.01 2.55
CA TRP A 83 -6.80 6.52 2.57
C TRP A 83 -6.91 7.81 1.75
N PHE A 84 -5.99 8.76 1.94
CA PHE A 84 -5.95 10.00 1.16
C PHE A 84 -5.60 9.76 -0.32
N GLN A 85 -4.73 8.80 -0.63
CA GLN A 85 -4.46 8.43 -2.03
C GLN A 85 -5.69 7.82 -2.72
N ASN A 86 -6.40 6.88 -2.07
CA ASN A 86 -7.57 6.23 -2.64
C ASN A 86 -8.74 7.20 -2.87
N HIS A 87 -8.88 8.26 -2.08
CA HIS A 87 -9.95 9.25 -2.24
C HIS A 87 -9.64 10.33 -3.30
N LYS A 88 -8.41 10.36 -3.81
CA LYS A 88 -8.01 11.19 -4.94
C LYS A 88 -8.12 10.48 -6.29
N ALA A 89 -8.29 9.16 -6.28
CA ALA A 89 -8.43 8.32 -7.47
C ALA A 89 -9.83 8.48 -8.10
#